data_AF-A0A7S3IQ24-F1
#
_entry.id   AF-A0A7S3IQ24-F1
#
_cell.length_a   1.000
_cell.length_b   1.000
_cell.length_c   1.000
_cell.angle_alpha   90.00
_cell.angle_beta   90.00
_cell.angle_gamma   90.00
#
_symmetry.space_group_name_H-M   'P 1'
#
loop_
_entity.id
_entity.type
_entity.pdbx_description
1 polymer ?
#
loop_
_entity_poly.entity_id
_entity_poly.type
_entity_poly.pdbx_seq_one_letter_code
_entity_poly.pdbx_strand_id
1 'polypeptide(L)'
;MWFIACDLAREAADDREPNFLEAHILSTKSNMETAVLLTYFSFTSLSTVGLGDYHPVSQIEQLLGIMLLLCGVTIMTYVVERMIKMIDRLSAFDKTFDDQARLAEFFGTLEKFNGGECLNPKFRGRIERYFEYRWKENKNQIIDSDESLSLFEQLPNDTQ
;
A
#
# COMPACT_ATOMS: atom_id res chain seq x y z
N MET A 1 5.52 -15.55 -18.25
CA MET A 1 4.12 -15.15 -18.45
C MET A 1 3.93 -14.53 -19.83
N TRP A 2 4.68 -13.48 -20.19
CA TRP A 2 4.62 -12.89 -21.54
C TRP A 2 5.07 -13.82 -22.67
N PHE A 3 6.00 -14.76 -22.43
CA PHE A 3 6.36 -15.81 -23.41
C PHE A 3 5.14 -16.65 -23.84
N ILE A 4 4.28 -17.04 -22.90
CA ILE A 4 3.05 -17.80 -23.19
C ILE A 4 2.04 -16.91 -23.92
N ALA A 5 1.96 -15.61 -23.58
CA ALA A 5 1.12 -14.66 -24.31
C ALA A 5 1.62 -14.44 -25.75
N CYS A 6 2.93 -14.42 -25.97
CA CYS A 6 3.54 -14.35 -27.29
C CYS A 6 3.30 -15.64 -28.09
N ASP A 7 3.40 -16.81 -27.47
CA ASP A 7 3.10 -18.09 -28.13
C ASP A 7 1.61 -18.20 -28.51
N LEU A 8 0.72 -17.79 -27.60
CA LEU A 8 -0.72 -17.72 -27.87
C LEU A 8 -1.06 -16.69 -28.96
N ALA A 9 -0.39 -15.54 -28.95
CA ALA A 9 -0.53 -14.53 -30.00
C ALA A 9 0.00 -15.05 -31.34
N ARG A 10 1.10 -15.81 -31.34
CA ARG A 10 1.70 -16.41 -32.53
C ARG A 10 0.78 -17.42 -33.18
N GLU A 11 0.03 -18.19 -32.40
CA GLU A 11 -0.94 -19.16 -32.93
C GLU A 11 -2.22 -18.49 -33.47
N ALA A 12 -2.53 -17.27 -33.02
CA ALA A 12 -3.68 -16.49 -33.46
C ALA A 12 -3.38 -15.46 -34.55
N ALA A 13 -2.11 -15.15 -34.81
CA ALA A 13 -1.68 -14.11 -35.75
C ALA A 13 -1.54 -14.63 -37.20
N ASP A 14 -1.90 -13.78 -38.17
CA ASP A 14 -1.63 -13.98 -39.60
C ASP A 14 -0.11 -13.77 -39.84
N ASP A 15 0.54 -14.66 -40.59
CA ASP A 15 2.00 -14.73 -40.85
C ASP A 15 2.62 -13.47 -41.52
N ARG A 16 1.87 -12.37 -41.63
CA ARG A 16 2.23 -11.16 -42.40
C ARG A 16 2.82 -10.03 -41.55
N GLU A 17 2.62 -10.02 -40.23
CA GLU A 17 3.15 -8.97 -39.35
C GLU A 17 4.26 -9.50 -38.43
N PRO A 18 5.37 -8.77 -38.24
CA PRO A 18 6.45 -9.19 -37.35
C PRO A 18 5.98 -9.20 -35.90
N ASN A 19 6.20 -10.33 -35.22
CA ASN A 19 5.86 -10.50 -33.80
C ASN A 19 6.88 -9.78 -32.89
N PHE A 20 6.55 -9.58 -31.61
CA PHE A 20 7.41 -8.95 -30.61
C PHE A 20 8.84 -9.50 -30.60
N LEU A 21 8.99 -10.83 -30.72
CA LEU A 21 10.30 -11.49 -30.71
C LEU A 21 11.13 -11.19 -31.96
N GLU A 22 10.50 -10.97 -33.10
CA GLU A 22 11.16 -10.68 -34.37
C GLU A 22 11.47 -9.18 -34.48
N ALA A 23 10.53 -8.32 -34.11
CA ALA A 23 10.69 -6.87 -34.11
C ALA A 23 11.88 -6.40 -33.25
N HIS A 24 12.11 -7.06 -32.11
CA HIS A 24 13.20 -6.74 -31.19
C HIS A 24 14.43 -7.64 -31.34
N ILE A 25 14.51 -8.44 -32.41
CA ILE A 25 15.64 -9.35 -32.73
C ILE A 25 15.98 -10.29 -31.54
N LEU A 26 14.96 -10.65 -30.77
CA LEU A 26 15.08 -11.53 -29.60
C LEU A 26 15.19 -13.00 -30.04
N SER A 27 14.72 -13.34 -31.24
CA SER A 27 14.83 -14.68 -31.83
C SER A 27 16.27 -15.13 -32.11
N THR A 28 17.20 -14.17 -32.25
CA THR A 28 18.64 -14.47 -32.52
C THR A 28 19.47 -14.56 -31.23
N LYS A 29 18.89 -14.23 -30.07
CA LYS A 29 19.57 -14.25 -28.77
C LYS A 29 19.47 -15.62 -28.10
N SER A 30 20.35 -15.86 -27.12
CA SER A 30 20.28 -17.06 -26.30
C SER A 30 18.97 -17.11 -25.50
N ASN A 31 18.41 -18.30 -25.32
CA ASN A 31 17.15 -18.51 -24.60
C ASN A 31 17.14 -17.87 -23.21
N MET A 32 18.28 -17.86 -22.52
CA MET A 32 18.41 -17.24 -21.20
C MET A 32 18.34 -15.71 -21.27
N GLU A 33 18.95 -15.08 -22.27
CA GLU A 33 18.86 -13.63 -22.49
C GLU A 33 17.42 -13.23 -22.82
N THR A 34 16.76 -13.99 -23.70
CA THR A 34 15.36 -13.76 -24.07
C THR A 34 14.43 -13.92 -22.87
N ALA A 35 14.64 -14.92 -22.01
CA ALA A 35 13.84 -15.10 -20.79
C ALA A 35 13.97 -13.91 -19.82
N VAL A 36 15.19 -13.38 -19.63
CA VAL A 36 15.43 -12.20 -18.79
C VAL A 36 14.74 -10.97 -19.37
N LEU A 37 14.86 -10.74 -20.68
CA LEU A 37 14.24 -9.59 -21.36
C LEU A 37 12.70 -9.64 -21.33
N LEU A 38 12.11 -10.82 -21.54
CA LEU A 38 10.65 -10.98 -21.45
C LEU A 38 10.14 -10.79 -20.01
N THR A 39 10.92 -11.23 -19.02
CA THR A 39 10.59 -11.01 -17.60
C THR A 39 10.71 -9.53 -17.24
N TYR A 40 11.75 -8.86 -17.74
CA TYR A 40 11.92 -7.42 -17.59
C TYR A 40 10.75 -6.63 -18.18
N PHE A 41 10.36 -6.92 -19.43
CA PHE A 41 9.20 -6.30 -20.08
C PHE A 41 7.90 -6.56 -19.30
N SER A 42 7.68 -7.82 -18.88
CA SER A 42 6.49 -8.20 -18.10
C SER A 42 6.44 -7.43 -16.77
N PHE A 43 7.57 -7.37 -16.06
CA PHE A 43 7.66 -6.78 -14.74
C PHE A 43 7.50 -5.26 -14.79
N THR A 44 8.17 -4.58 -15.72
CA THR A 44 8.06 -3.12 -15.90
C THR A 44 6.67 -2.69 -16.37
N SER A 45 6.00 -3.51 -17.19
CA SER A 45 4.61 -3.28 -17.60
C SER A 45 3.62 -3.52 -16.45
N LEU A 46 3.78 -4.61 -15.70
CA LEU A 46 2.89 -4.95 -14.56
C LEU A 46 3.03 -3.96 -13.40
N SER A 47 4.23 -3.43 -13.20
CA SER A 47 4.52 -2.37 -12.21
C SER A 47 4.16 -0.96 -12.69
N THR A 48 3.52 -0.83 -13.86
CA THR A 48 3.10 0.45 -14.44
C THR A 48 4.23 1.45 -14.69
N VAL A 49 5.48 0.99 -14.71
CA VAL A 49 6.65 1.83 -15.04
C VAL A 49 6.70 2.07 -16.55
N GLY A 50 6.54 1.00 -17.35
CA GLY A 50 6.38 1.08 -18.80
C GLY A 50 7.43 1.92 -19.52
N LEU A 51 8.70 1.49 -19.48
CA LEU A 51 9.84 2.24 -20.05
C LEU A 51 9.75 2.44 -21.58
N GLY A 52 8.98 1.59 -22.27
CA GLY A 52 8.65 1.74 -23.69
C GLY A 52 9.77 1.34 -24.66
N ASP A 53 10.88 0.83 -24.14
CA ASP A 53 11.98 0.25 -24.92
C ASP A 53 11.56 -1.03 -25.65
N TYR A 54 10.74 -1.85 -24.99
CA TYR A 54 10.05 -2.98 -25.58
C TYR A 54 8.54 -2.73 -25.61
N HIS A 55 7.92 -2.97 -26.76
CA HIS A 55 6.48 -2.83 -26.94
C HIS A 55 5.94 -3.87 -27.94
N PRO A 56 4.69 -4.34 -27.76
CA PRO A 56 4.03 -5.23 -28.73
C PRO A 56 3.81 -4.50 -30.06
N VAL A 57 4.10 -5.18 -31.17
CA VAL A 57 3.98 -4.60 -32.52
C VAL A 57 2.73 -5.12 -33.20
N SER A 58 2.45 -6.42 -33.10
CA SER A 58 1.27 -7.04 -33.69
C SER A 58 -0.02 -6.60 -33.00
N GLN A 59 -1.11 -6.45 -33.76
CA GLN A 59 -2.43 -6.02 -33.24
C GLN A 59 -2.96 -6.94 -32.13
N ILE A 60 -2.70 -8.24 -32.23
CA ILE A 60 -3.13 -9.24 -31.23
C ILE A 60 -2.29 -9.11 -29.95
N GLU A 61 -0.98 -8.91 -30.09
CA GLU A 61 -0.08 -8.68 -28.95
C GLU A 61 -0.43 -7.38 -28.21
N GLN A 62 -0.83 -6.34 -28.95
CA GLN A 62 -1.31 -5.08 -28.36
C GLN A 62 -2.58 -5.29 -27.56
N LEU A 63 -3.56 -6.05 -28.07
CA LEU A 63 -4.79 -6.36 -27.36
C LEU A 63 -4.51 -7.15 -26.05
N LEU A 64 -3.65 -8.16 -26.12
CA LEU A 64 -3.21 -8.92 -24.94
C LEU A 64 -2.43 -8.04 -23.96
N GLY A 65 -1.59 -7.13 -24.46
CA GLY A 65 -0.87 -6.15 -23.67
C GLY A 65 -1.80 -5.23 -22.88
N ILE A 66 -2.86 -4.72 -23.51
CA ILE A 66 -3.88 -3.89 -22.85
C ILE A 66 -4.58 -4.68 -21.74
N MET A 67 -4.98 -5.93 -22.00
CA MET A 67 -5.60 -6.79 -20.97
C MET A 67 -4.65 -7.07 -19.80
N LEU A 68 -3.36 -7.30 -20.08
CA LEU A 68 -2.34 -7.51 -19.06
C LEU A 68 -2.10 -6.25 -18.21
N LEU A 69 -2.08 -5.06 -18.83
CA LEU A 69 -1.95 -3.79 -18.11
C LEU A 69 -3.14 -3.53 -17.18
N LEU A 70 -4.37 -3.83 -17.62
CA LEU A 70 -5.58 -3.67 -16.81
C LEU A 70 -5.60 -4.64 -15.61
N CYS A 71 -5.16 -5.88 -15.81
CA CYS A 71 -4.94 -6.82 -14.70
C CYS A 71 -3.81 -6.35 -13.77
N GLY A 72 -2.72 -5.81 -14.33
CA GLY A 72 -1.56 -5.34 -13.58
C GLY A 72 -1.87 -4.22 -12.61
N VAL A 73 -2.59 -3.19 -13.07
CA VAL A 73 -3.00 -2.07 -12.19
C VAL A 73 -3.89 -2.55 -11.05
N THR A 74 -4.76 -3.55 -11.30
CA THR A 74 -5.64 -4.12 -10.28
C THR A 74 -4.84 -4.85 -9.20
N ILE A 75 -3.86 -5.66 -9.60
CA ILE A 75 -2.98 -6.40 -8.67
C ILE A 75 -2.13 -5.43 -7.85
N MET A 76 -1.52 -4.42 -8.49
CA MET A 76 -0.69 -3.45 -7.78
C MET A 76 -1.49 -2.63 -6.77
N THR A 77 -2.72 -2.23 -7.13
CA THR A 77 -3.63 -1.56 -6.20
C THR A 77 -3.92 -2.42 -4.97
N TYR A 78 -4.20 -3.71 -5.17
CA TYR A 78 -4.43 -4.64 -4.07
C TYR A 78 -3.20 -4.80 -3.14
N VAL A 79 -2.00 -4.88 -3.71
CA VAL A 79 -0.76 -4.98 -2.92
C VAL A 79 -0.56 -3.72 -2.08
N VAL A 80 -0.71 -2.53 -2.67
CA VAL A 80 -0.57 -1.26 -1.95
C VAL A 80 -1.60 -1.14 -0.83
N GLU A 81 -2.86 -1.53 -1.06
CA GLU A 81 -3.90 -1.52 -0.03
C GLU A 81 -3.52 -2.43 1.16
N ARG A 82 -2.97 -3.61 0.89
CA ARG A 82 -2.51 -4.52 1.93
C ARG A 82 -1.30 -3.97 2.69
N MET A 83 -0.40 -3.28 2.00
CA MET A 83 0.73 -2.61 2.63
C MET A 83 0.28 -1.47 3.55
N ILE A 84 -0.67 -0.63 3.11
CA ILE A 84 -1.24 0.43 3.96
C ILE A 84 -1.86 -0.18 5.22
N LYS A 85 -2.68 -1.23 5.09
CA LYS A 85 -3.27 -1.92 6.26
C LYS A 85 -2.23 -2.51 7.21
N MET A 86 -1.09 -2.98 6.68
CA MET A 86 0.01 -3.46 7.50
C MET A 86 0.70 -2.30 8.23
N ILE A 87 0.93 -1.18 7.54
CA ILE A 87 1.49 0.04 8.12
C ILE A 87 0.57 0.59 9.21
N ASP A 88 -0.75 0.63 8.98
CA ASP A 88 -1.72 1.09 9.97
C ASP A 88 -1.68 0.22 11.23
N ARG A 89 -1.56 -1.10 11.09
CA ARG A 89 -1.41 -2.02 12.22
C ARG A 89 -0.10 -1.81 12.97
N LEU A 90 0.99 -1.50 12.28
CA LEU A 90 2.27 -1.17 12.90
C LEU A 90 2.21 0.20 13.59
N SER A 91 1.59 1.20 12.97
CA SER A 91 1.38 2.52 13.55
C SER A 91 0.37 2.52 14.69
N ALA A 92 -0.53 1.54 14.76
CA ALA A 92 -1.41 1.35 15.90
C ALA A 92 -0.66 0.99 17.19
N PHE A 93 0.63 0.61 17.12
CA PHE A 93 1.50 0.55 18.29
C PHE A 93 1.97 1.94 18.77
N ASP A 94 1.96 2.95 17.89
CA ASP A 94 2.31 4.35 18.19
C ASP A 94 1.08 5.18 18.61
N LYS A 95 0.15 4.60 19.39
CA LYS A 95 -1.01 5.32 19.98
C LYS A 95 -0.62 6.61 20.70
N THR A 96 0.59 6.67 21.25
CA THR A 96 1.16 7.84 21.91
C THR A 96 1.14 9.10 21.02
N PHE A 97 1.36 8.95 19.71
CA PHE A 97 1.35 10.09 18.80
C PHE A 97 -0.08 10.61 18.53
N ASP A 98 -1.06 9.69 18.38
CA ASP A 98 -2.46 10.06 18.21
C ASP A 98 -3.01 10.76 19.46
N ASP A 99 -2.72 10.22 20.65
CA ASP A 99 -3.15 10.81 21.91
C ASP A 99 -2.53 12.21 22.15
N GLN A 100 -1.26 12.41 21.76
CA GLN A 100 -0.60 13.72 21.80
C GLN A 100 -1.27 14.73 20.86
N ALA A 101 -1.64 14.30 19.65
CA ALA A 101 -2.36 15.14 18.70
C ALA A 101 -3.75 15.53 19.23
N ARG A 102 -4.50 14.58 19.83
CA ARG A 102 -5.80 14.84 20.46
C ARG A 102 -5.71 15.83 21.61
N LEU A 103 -4.67 15.74 22.43
CA LEU A 103 -4.46 16.71 23.52
C LEU A 103 -4.20 18.12 22.96
N ALA A 104 -3.44 18.23 21.87
CA ALA A 104 -3.23 19.50 21.19
C ALA A 104 -4.53 20.08 20.59
N GLU A 105 -5.36 19.23 19.97
CA GLU A 105 -6.68 19.61 19.45
C GLU A 105 -7.63 20.05 20.58
N PHE A 106 -7.62 19.37 21.72
CA PHE A 106 -8.38 19.74 22.91
C PHE A 106 -8.00 21.15 23.40
N PHE A 107 -6.72 21.47 23.45
CA PHE A 107 -6.28 22.83 23.79
C PHE A 107 -6.70 23.87 22.75
N GLY A 108 -6.59 23.56 21.45
CA GLY A 108 -7.06 24.45 20.39
C GLY A 108 -8.57 24.71 20.48
N THR A 109 -9.35 23.70 20.86
CA THR A 109 -10.79 23.83 21.08
C THR A 109 -11.09 24.72 22.29
N LEU A 110 -10.40 24.52 23.41
CA LEU A 110 -10.51 25.37 24.60
C LEU A 110 -10.15 26.82 24.31
N GLU A 111 -9.08 27.07 23.56
CA GLU A 111 -8.68 28.40 23.13
C GLU A 111 -9.76 29.08 22.29
N LYS A 112 -10.39 28.33 21.37
CA LYS A 112 -11.53 28.81 20.58
C LYS A 112 -12.74 29.16 21.45
N PHE A 113 -13.06 28.35 22.46
CA PHE A 113 -14.13 28.65 23.42
C PHE A 113 -13.78 29.80 24.37
N ASN A 114 -12.49 30.06 24.59
CA ASN A 114 -11.96 31.15 25.39
C ASN A 114 -11.76 32.44 24.57
N GLY A 115 -12.56 32.65 23.52
CA GLY A 115 -12.51 33.86 22.70
C GLY A 115 -11.22 34.02 21.88
N GLY A 116 -10.47 32.94 21.66
CA GLY A 116 -9.16 32.96 21.00
C GLY A 116 -7.99 33.30 21.92
N GLU A 117 -8.21 33.38 23.24
CA GLU A 117 -7.12 33.57 24.19
C GLU A 117 -6.49 32.24 24.59
N CYS A 118 -5.17 32.14 24.41
CA CYS A 118 -4.39 30.98 24.80
C CYS A 118 -4.49 30.74 26.32
N LEU A 119 -4.56 29.46 26.70
CA LEU A 119 -4.50 29.06 28.11
C LEU A 119 -3.16 29.45 28.75
N ASN A 120 -3.19 29.72 30.06
CA ASN A 120 -1.97 30.01 30.82
C ASN A 120 -0.90 28.92 30.57
N PRO A 121 0.32 29.28 30.11
CA PRO A 121 1.34 28.32 29.72
C PRO A 121 1.77 27.41 30.87
N LYS A 122 1.74 27.90 32.12
CA LYS A 122 2.04 27.08 33.30
C LYS A 122 0.97 26.02 33.53
N PHE A 123 -0.29 26.34 33.29
CA PHE A 123 -1.41 25.41 33.45
C PHE A 123 -1.40 24.36 32.35
N ARG A 124 -1.24 24.80 31.09
CA ARG A 124 -1.09 23.91 29.92
C ARG A 124 0.06 22.92 30.11
N GLY A 125 1.25 23.39 30.47
CA GLY A 125 2.42 22.53 30.67
C GLY A 125 2.26 21.53 31.84
N ARG A 126 1.43 21.82 32.84
CA ARG A 126 1.09 20.85 33.90
C ARG A 126 0.22 19.71 33.37
N ILE A 127 -0.74 20.03 32.52
CA ILE A 127 -1.63 19.03 31.90
C ILE A 127 -0.84 18.16 30.92
N GLU A 128 -0.06 18.78 30.02
CA GLU A 128 0.80 18.06 29.06
C GLU A 128 1.73 17.07 29.78
N ARG A 129 2.40 17.50 30.86
CA ARG A 129 3.26 16.63 31.66
C ARG A 129 2.52 15.46 32.31
N TYR A 130 1.29 15.68 32.79
CA TYR A 130 0.49 14.60 33.35
C TYR A 130 0.11 13.56 32.29
N PHE A 131 -0.33 14.01 31.11
CA PHE A 131 -0.70 13.11 30.02
C PHE A 131 0.51 12.38 29.44
N GLU A 132 1.66 13.04 29.30
CA GLU A 132 2.91 12.40 28.88
C GLU A 132 3.32 11.28 29.85
N TYR A 133 3.26 11.53 31.16
CA TYR A 133 3.49 10.49 32.17
C TYR A 133 2.47 9.35 32.05
N ARG A 134 1.18 9.68 31.90
CA ARG A 134 0.11 8.69 31.75
C ARG A 134 0.33 7.81 30.53
N TRP A 135 0.65 8.37 29.36
CA TRP A 135 0.88 7.58 28.15
C TRP A 135 2.10 6.67 28.25
N LYS A 136 3.14 7.10 28.97
CA LYS A 136 4.36 6.31 29.15
C LYS A 136 4.21 5.18 30.17
N GLU A 137 3.46 5.41 31.25
CA GLU A 137 3.41 4.49 32.41
C GLU A 137 2.10 3.69 32.51
N ASN A 138 1.08 4.00 31.71
CA ASN A 138 -0.21 3.30 31.77
C ASN A 138 -0.11 1.90 31.14
N LYS A 139 0.13 0.89 31.98
CA LYS A 139 0.18 -0.53 31.60
C LYS A 139 -1.14 -1.07 31.04
N ASN A 140 -2.26 -0.37 31.25
CA ASN A 140 -3.60 -0.81 30.81
C ASN A 140 -4.05 -0.18 29.49
N GLN A 141 -3.16 0.52 28.77
CA GLN A 141 -3.46 1.12 27.45
C GLN A 141 -4.01 0.13 26.40
N ILE A 142 -3.76 -1.17 26.60
CA ILE A 142 -4.29 -2.24 25.74
C ILE A 142 -5.81 -2.36 25.91
N ILE A 143 -6.31 -2.23 27.15
CA ILE A 143 -7.73 -2.42 27.52
C ILE A 143 -8.61 -1.28 27.02
N ASP A 144 -8.07 -0.07 26.84
CA ASP A 144 -8.80 1.10 26.33
C ASP A 144 -9.18 0.99 24.83
N SER A 145 -8.79 -0.09 24.14
CA SER A 145 -9.26 -0.34 22.77
C SER A 145 -10.64 -1.01 22.78
N ASP A 146 -11.54 -0.57 21.88
CA ASP A 146 -12.88 -1.16 21.72
C ASP A 146 -12.84 -2.69 21.55
N GLU A 147 -11.80 -3.20 20.89
CA GLU A 147 -11.55 -4.63 20.72
C GLU A 147 -11.25 -5.34 22.05
N SER A 148 -10.46 -4.73 22.93
CA SER A 148 -10.12 -5.29 24.24
C SER A 148 -11.26 -5.21 25.24
N LEU A 149 -12.10 -4.16 25.16
CA LEU A 149 -13.36 -4.08 25.90
C LEU A 149 -14.32 -5.21 25.52
N SER A 150 -14.43 -5.51 24.22
CA SER A 150 -15.26 -6.63 23.76
C SER A 150 -14.75 -8.00 24.23
N LEU A 151 -13.43 -8.16 24.36
CA LEU A 151 -12.80 -9.35 24.93
C LEU A 151 -13.05 -9.45 26.44
N PHE A 152 -13.05 -8.32 27.14
CA PHE A 152 -13.32 -8.26 28.58
C PHE A 152 -14.79 -8.58 28.90
N GLU A 153 -15.72 -8.08 28.09
CA GLU A 153 -17.15 -8.42 28.21
C GLU A 153 -17.45 -9.90 27.94
N GLN A 154 -16.60 -10.58 27.15
CA GLN A 154 -16.71 -12.01 26.87
C GLN A 154 -16.14 -12.90 27.99
N LEU A 155 -15.44 -12.34 28.98
CA LEU A 155 -14.93 -13.13 30.10
C LEU A 155 -16.07 -13.61 31.01
N PRO A 156 -16.02 -14.86 31.51
CA PRO A 156 -16.96 -15.34 32.52
C PRO A 156 -16.95 -14.45 33.77
N ASN A 157 -18.13 -14.21 34.36
CA ASN A 157 -18.30 -13.34 35.54
C ASN A 157 -17.42 -13.69 36.76
N ASP A 158 -16.92 -14.92 36.83
CA ASP A 158 -16.01 -15.36 37.91
C ASP A 158 -14.56 -14.86 37.73
N THR A 159 -14.25 -14.30 36.56
CA THR A 159 -12.91 -13.82 36.16
C THR A 159 -12.88 -12.38 35.65
N GLN A 160 -14.04 -11.70 35.66
CA GLN A 160 -14.16 -10.24 35.49
C GLN A 160 -13.76 -9.51 36.78
#